data_AF-A0A6A6LJ31-F1
#
_entry.id   AF-A0A6A6LJ31-F1
#
_cell.length_a   1.000
_cell.length_b   1.000
_cell.length_c   1.000
_cell.angle_alpha   90.00
_cell.angle_beta   90.00
_cell.angle_gamma   90.00
#
_symmetry.space_group_name_H-M   'P 1'
#
loop_
_entity.id
_entity.type
_entity.pdbx_description
1 polymer ?
#
loop_
_entity_poly.entity_id
_entity_poly.type
_entity_poly.pdbx_seq_one_letter_code
_entity_poly.pdbx_strand_id
1 'polypeptide(L)'
;MAAMGANQFNSVKDQEAFINWYVIISYGSTVTGATIVVYTEDNVSWALGFGLSAVANIVGLAVFFLGSHYYHQIKLQGSPFTNLARVITAAIRKRKVPLSSKIEDYYCGHKAVQIENCGYSVNSFLLINAGHVFNVLGMAVAGLFESKRLKVAQTHHLVNQTGCVVPMSVFRLVLQLAVIGFGEAFHYPGQVTLYYQEFPKSLRSTATAMISLIMGIAYYVSTAFVDLLQKITAWLPDNINKGRLDYVYWMFPLLGALNFGYFLICTKFYK
;
A
#
# COMPACT_ATOMS: atom_id res chain seq x y z
N MET A 1 7.50 -13.11 6.66
CA MET A 1 7.70 -11.82 7.38
C MET A 1 9.12 -11.59 7.91
N ALA A 2 10.06 -12.55 7.84
CA ALA A 2 11.39 -12.43 8.45
C ALA A 2 12.35 -11.36 7.85
N ALA A 3 12.01 -10.74 6.72
CA ALA A 3 12.98 -9.98 5.92
C ALA A 3 12.87 -8.44 6.01
N MET A 4 12.11 -7.89 6.95
CA MET A 4 12.13 -6.45 7.29
C MET A 4 13.30 -6.07 8.22
N GLY A 5 14.43 -6.80 8.15
CA GLY A 5 15.58 -6.63 9.06
C GLY A 5 15.56 -7.53 10.30
N ALA A 6 14.44 -8.22 10.58
CA ALA A 6 14.33 -9.17 11.69
C ALA A 6 15.36 -10.31 11.63
N ASN A 7 15.80 -10.70 10.42
CA ASN A 7 16.88 -11.68 10.20
C ASN A 7 18.22 -11.36 10.88
N GLN A 8 18.39 -10.16 11.45
CA GLN A 8 19.55 -9.78 12.26
C GLN A 8 19.56 -10.43 13.65
N PHE A 9 18.40 -10.88 14.14
CA PHE A 9 18.25 -11.51 15.44
C PHE A 9 18.23 -13.04 15.31
N ASN A 10 18.96 -13.74 16.17
CA ASN A 10 19.05 -15.21 16.14
C ASN A 10 17.86 -15.89 16.84
N SER A 11 17.16 -15.20 17.74
CA SER A 11 16.02 -15.75 18.48
C SER A 11 14.69 -15.35 17.84
N VAL A 12 13.75 -16.30 17.75
CA VAL A 12 12.41 -16.05 17.19
C VAL A 12 11.64 -15.02 18.02
N LYS A 13 11.82 -15.03 19.35
CA LYS A 13 11.18 -14.06 20.25
C LYS A 13 11.64 -12.62 19.96
N ASP A 14 12.92 -12.40 19.70
CA ASP A 14 13.46 -11.07 19.39
C ASP A 14 13.01 -10.62 17.99
N GLN A 15 12.88 -11.55 17.04
CA GLN A 15 12.33 -11.27 15.70
C GLN A 15 10.88 -10.83 15.78
N GLU A 16 10.04 -11.54 16.53
CA GLU A 16 8.63 -11.20 16.72
C GLU A 16 8.45 -9.88 17.46
N ALA A 17 9.23 -9.65 18.51
CA ALA A 17 9.22 -8.38 19.25
C ALA A 17 9.61 -7.20 18.35
N PHE A 18 10.66 -7.35 17.54
CA PHE A 18 11.07 -6.35 16.57
C PHE A 18 9.96 -6.05 15.55
N ILE A 19 9.38 -7.10 14.95
CA ILE A 19 8.29 -6.93 13.96
C ILE A 19 7.08 -6.25 14.60
N ASN A 20 6.71 -6.63 15.82
CA ASN A 20 5.57 -6.05 16.52
C ASN A 20 5.81 -4.56 16.83
N TRP A 21 6.98 -4.21 17.39
CA TRP A 21 7.34 -2.81 17.64
C TRP A 21 7.42 -1.99 16.36
N TYR A 22 7.98 -2.55 15.29
CA TYR A 22 8.00 -1.91 13.98
C TYR A 22 6.58 -1.58 13.49
N VAL A 23 5.65 -2.53 13.60
CA VAL A 23 4.25 -2.33 13.21
C VAL A 23 3.58 -1.26 14.07
N ILE A 24 3.76 -1.30 15.39
CA ILE A 24 3.21 -0.30 16.32
C ILE A 24 3.72 1.10 16.01
N ILE A 25 5.04 1.26 15.84
CA ILE A 25 5.67 2.55 15.53
C ILE A 25 5.20 3.05 14.16
N SER A 26 5.12 2.17 13.15
CA SER A 26 4.68 2.55 11.81
C SER A 26 3.25 3.09 11.82
N TYR A 27 2.30 2.35 12.38
CA TYR A 27 0.91 2.82 12.47
C TYR A 27 0.76 4.06 13.36
N GLY A 28 1.46 4.11 14.50
CA GLY A 28 1.46 5.28 15.37
C GLY A 28 2.02 6.53 14.69
N SER A 29 3.07 6.38 13.89
CA SER A 29 3.67 7.48 13.11
C SER A 29 2.72 8.00 12.03
N THR A 30 1.96 7.13 11.36
CA THR A 30 0.97 7.54 10.36
C THR A 30 -0.15 8.37 10.99
N VAL A 31 -0.70 7.94 12.14
CA VAL A 31 -1.75 8.68 12.85
C VAL A 31 -1.23 10.04 13.31
N THR A 32 -0.03 10.04 13.90
CA THR A 32 0.61 11.27 14.40
C THR A 32 0.94 12.23 13.26
N GLY A 33 1.53 11.73 12.17
CA GLY A 33 1.88 12.51 10.98
C GLY A 33 0.64 13.10 10.30
N ALA A 34 -0.38 12.28 10.05
CA ALA A 34 -1.63 12.75 9.45
C ALA A 34 -2.37 13.77 10.33
N THR A 35 -2.15 13.78 11.65
CA THR A 35 -2.76 14.76 12.54
C THR A 35 -1.91 16.02 12.64
N ILE A 36 -0.63 15.90 13.02
CA ILE A 36 0.25 17.04 13.31
C ILE A 36 0.61 17.80 12.05
N VAL A 37 0.97 17.10 10.96
CA VAL A 37 1.40 17.76 9.72
C VAL A 37 0.22 18.48 9.10
N VAL A 38 -0.93 17.81 8.92
CA VAL A 38 -2.13 18.41 8.34
C VAL A 38 -2.63 19.58 9.19
N TYR A 39 -2.67 19.41 10.53
CA TYR A 39 -3.06 20.52 11.41
C TYR A 39 -2.16 21.74 11.25
N THR A 40 -0.84 21.52 11.12
CA THR A 40 0.14 22.60 10.96
C THR A 40 0.01 23.28 9.59
N GLU A 41 -0.23 22.51 8.54
CA GLU A 41 -0.47 23.01 7.17
C GLU A 41 -1.75 23.86 7.10
N ASP A 42 -2.82 23.42 7.76
CA ASP A 42 -4.13 24.08 7.71
C ASP A 42 -4.23 25.31 8.64
N ASN A 43 -3.56 25.31 9.79
CA ASN A 43 -3.75 26.34 10.83
C ASN A 43 -2.59 27.33 10.99
N VAL A 44 -1.36 26.95 10.62
CA VAL A 44 -0.18 27.77 10.91
C VAL A 44 0.46 28.29 9.62
N SER A 45 1.06 27.40 8.83
CA SER A 45 1.69 27.76 7.57
C SER A 45 2.12 26.50 6.84
N TRP A 46 1.91 26.51 5.52
CA TRP A 46 2.41 25.49 4.61
C TRP A 46 3.93 25.29 4.77
N ALA A 47 4.70 26.39 4.86
CA ALA A 47 6.17 26.32 4.97
C ALA A 47 6.64 25.59 6.25
N LEU A 48 5.90 25.70 7.35
CA LEU A 48 6.24 25.02 8.60
C LEU A 48 5.92 23.52 8.54
N GLY A 49 4.85 23.10 7.84
CA GLY A 49 4.55 21.70 7.60
C GLY A 49 5.65 20.98 6.82
N PHE A 50 6.11 21.58 5.72
CA PHE A 50 7.25 21.05 4.94
C PHE A 50 8.56 21.13 5.73
N GLY A 51 8.79 22.21 6.47
CA GLY A 51 9.96 22.37 7.33
C GLY A 51 10.06 21.26 8.39
N LEU A 52 8.96 20.97 9.09
CA LEU A 52 8.88 19.91 10.09
C LEU A 52 9.19 18.53 9.47
N SER A 53 8.64 18.27 8.28
CA SER A 53 8.87 17.03 7.54
C SER A 53 10.34 16.90 7.09
N ALA A 54 10.97 18.00 6.67
CA ALA A 54 12.38 18.02 6.28
C ALA A 54 13.30 17.77 7.49
N VAL A 55 13.02 18.42 8.63
CA VAL A 55 13.77 18.19 9.88
C VAL A 55 13.63 16.73 10.34
N ALA A 56 12.42 16.17 10.32
CA ALA A 56 12.18 14.78 10.68
C ALA A 56 12.98 13.81 9.79
N ASN A 57 13.06 14.06 8.48
CA ASN A 57 13.88 13.28 7.56
C ASN A 57 15.38 13.39 7.87
N ILE A 58 15.89 14.60 8.17
CA ILE A 58 17.29 14.82 8.53
C ILE A 58 17.63 14.08 9.84
N VAL A 59 16.76 14.16 10.84
CA VAL A 59 16.93 13.43 12.11
C VAL A 59 16.91 11.92 11.87
N GLY A 60 15.96 11.42 11.08
CA GLY A 60 15.90 10.01 10.70
C GLY A 60 17.16 9.53 9.99
N LEU A 61 17.68 10.35 9.07
CA LEU A 61 18.93 10.07 8.37
C LEU A 61 20.14 10.04 9.31
N ALA A 62 20.22 10.99 10.25
CA ALA A 62 21.26 11.02 11.27
C ALA A 62 21.20 9.75 12.14
N VAL A 63 20.03 9.41 12.68
CA VAL A 63 19.84 8.19 13.48
C VAL A 63 20.21 6.94 12.68
N PHE A 64 19.83 6.87 11.39
CA PHE A 64 20.22 5.77 10.52
C PHE A 64 21.75 5.64 10.38
N PHE A 65 22.47 6.74 10.17
CA PHE A 65 23.93 6.72 10.08
C PHE A 65 24.59 6.34 11.40
N LEU A 66 24.11 6.83 12.55
CA LEU A 66 24.61 6.40 13.86
C LEU A 66 24.32 4.91 14.13
N GLY A 67 23.12 4.44 13.76
CA GLY A 67 22.70 3.05 13.89
C GLY A 67 23.42 2.10 12.92
N SER A 68 23.89 2.62 11.78
CA SER A 68 24.54 1.82 10.73
C SER A 68 25.76 1.02 11.22
N HIS A 69 26.45 1.53 12.24
CA HIS A 69 27.58 0.86 12.88
C HIS A 69 27.18 -0.40 13.68
N TYR A 70 25.94 -0.47 14.17
CA TYR A 70 25.43 -1.59 14.96
C TYR A 70 24.78 -2.69 14.10
N TYR A 71 24.52 -2.42 12.82
CA TYR A 71 23.93 -3.42 11.93
C TYR A 71 24.95 -4.47 11.50
N HIS A 72 24.58 -5.75 11.68
CA HIS A 72 25.32 -6.86 11.10
C HIS A 72 25.18 -6.83 9.58
N GLN A 73 26.19 -6.28 8.90
CA GLN A 73 26.20 -6.23 7.45
C GLN A 73 26.56 -7.61 6.88
N ILE A 74 25.56 -8.29 6.33
CA ILE A 74 25.79 -9.49 5.53
C ILE A 74 26.60 -9.04 4.29
N LYS A 75 27.82 -9.56 4.11
CA LYS A 75 28.63 -9.27 2.93
C LYS A 75 27.90 -9.79 1.68
N LEU A 76 27.28 -8.89 0.92
CA LEU A 76 26.74 -9.21 -0.40
C LEU A 76 27.90 -9.37 -1.39
N GLN A 77 28.01 -10.53 -2.04
CA GLN A 77 28.89 -10.70 -3.20
C GLN A 77 28.35 -9.88 -4.38
N GLY A 78 28.93 -8.70 -4.60
CA GLY A 78 28.70 -7.82 -5.76
C GLY A 78 27.65 -6.72 -5.56
N SER A 79 27.63 -5.75 -6.48
CA SER A 79 26.68 -4.64 -6.45
C SER A 79 25.24 -5.14 -6.68
N PRO A 80 24.25 -4.74 -5.85
CA PRO A 80 22.85 -5.13 -6.01
C PRO A 80 22.27 -4.65 -7.35
N PHE A 81 22.73 -3.51 -7.86
CA PHE A 81 22.34 -2.99 -9.18
C PHE A 81 22.87 -3.86 -10.32
N THR A 82 24.10 -4.38 -10.20
CA THR A 82 24.66 -5.30 -11.19
C THR A 82 23.94 -6.64 -11.19
N ASN A 83 23.55 -7.13 -10.02
CA ASN A 83 22.73 -8.35 -9.90
C ASN A 83 21.33 -8.15 -10.50
N LEU A 84 20.68 -7.02 -10.23
CA LEU A 84 19.39 -6.67 -10.83
C LEU A 84 19.48 -6.54 -12.35
N ALA A 85 20.49 -5.83 -12.85
CA ALA A 85 20.74 -5.70 -14.29
C ALA A 85 20.96 -7.07 -14.93
N ARG A 86 21.75 -7.96 -14.33
CA ARG A 86 21.96 -9.33 -14.83
C ARG A 86 20.66 -10.13 -14.88
N VAL A 87 19.80 -10.01 -13.87
CA VAL A 87 18.49 -10.68 -13.85
C VAL A 87 17.58 -10.15 -14.96
N ILE A 88 17.47 -8.83 -15.12
CA ILE A 88 16.69 -8.20 -16.21
C ILE A 88 17.22 -8.67 -17.57
N THR A 89 18.54 -8.60 -17.78
CA THR A 89 19.16 -9.01 -19.04
C THR A 89 18.95 -10.50 -19.30
N ALA A 90 19.08 -11.35 -18.29
CA ALA A 90 18.85 -12.79 -18.40
C ALA A 90 17.38 -13.13 -18.67
N ALA A 91 16.44 -12.43 -18.02
CA ALA A 91 15.00 -12.60 -18.22
C ALA A 91 14.59 -12.21 -19.65
N ILE A 92 15.08 -11.07 -20.15
CA ILE A 92 14.84 -10.62 -21.53
C ILE A 92 15.42 -11.63 -22.52
N ARG A 93 16.65 -12.10 -22.28
CA ARG A 93 17.36 -13.02 -23.19
C ARG A 93 16.77 -14.44 -23.16
N LYS A 94 16.20 -14.87 -22.05
CA LYS A 94 15.58 -16.20 -21.87
C LYS A 94 14.06 -16.21 -22.03
N ARG A 95 13.41 -15.09 -22.36
CA ARG A 95 11.95 -14.99 -22.58
C ARG A 95 11.39 -16.01 -23.58
N LYS A 96 12.21 -16.52 -24.51
CA LYS A 96 11.79 -17.48 -25.56
C LYS A 96 12.18 -18.94 -25.25
N VAL A 97 12.79 -19.22 -24.10
CA VAL A 97 13.23 -20.57 -23.74
C VAL A 97 12.05 -21.29 -23.06
N PRO A 98 11.70 -22.53 -23.47
CA PRO A 98 10.67 -23.31 -22.80
C PRO A 98 11.07 -23.56 -21.33
N LEU A 99 10.15 -23.31 -20.40
CA LEU A 99 10.38 -23.44 -18.97
C LEU A 99 10.51 -24.92 -18.58
N SER A 100 11.66 -25.32 -18.02
CA SER A 100 11.80 -26.64 -17.36
C SER A 100 10.92 -26.65 -16.11
N SER A 101 10.07 -27.67 -15.95
CA SER A 101 9.11 -27.78 -14.84
C SER A 101 9.72 -28.35 -13.54
N LYS A 102 11.01 -28.71 -13.55
CA LYS A 102 11.69 -29.26 -12.37
C LYS A 102 12.21 -28.15 -11.46
N ILE A 103 11.65 -28.07 -10.25
CA ILE A 103 12.02 -27.15 -9.17
C ILE A 103 13.50 -27.28 -8.76
N GLU A 104 14.09 -28.46 -8.95
CA GLU A 104 15.49 -28.77 -8.64
C GLU A 104 16.51 -27.99 -9.50
N ASP A 105 16.12 -27.56 -10.71
CA ASP A 105 17.00 -26.81 -11.62
C ASP A 105 17.23 -25.35 -11.18
N TYR A 106 16.40 -24.82 -10.28
CA TYR A 106 16.42 -23.39 -9.89
C TYR A 106 17.10 -23.11 -8.54
N TYR A 107 17.28 -24.12 -7.68
CA TYR A 107 17.89 -23.96 -6.36
C TYR A 107 19.18 -24.76 -6.22
N CYS A 108 20.30 -24.16 -6.63
CA CYS A 108 21.61 -24.69 -6.31
C CYS A 108 22.11 -24.06 -5.00
N GLY A 109 22.16 -24.84 -3.91
CA GLY A 109 22.98 -24.48 -2.74
C GLY A 109 22.26 -24.49 -1.38
N HIS A 110 22.71 -25.44 -0.56
CA HIS A 110 22.42 -25.72 0.85
C HIS A 110 21.10 -26.44 1.18
N LYS A 111 21.29 -27.68 1.65
CA LYS A 111 20.33 -28.63 2.22
C LYS A 111 19.12 -27.93 2.83
N ALA A 112 17.95 -28.42 2.43
CA ALA A 112 16.68 -28.17 3.07
C ALA A 112 16.86 -28.24 4.59
N VAL A 113 16.91 -27.07 5.24
CA VAL A 113 16.36 -26.96 6.57
C VAL A 113 14.89 -27.28 6.35
N GLN A 114 14.50 -28.50 6.72
CA GLN A 114 13.12 -28.80 7.04
C GLN A 114 12.67 -27.68 7.98
N ILE A 115 11.95 -26.71 7.42
CA ILE A 115 11.01 -25.91 8.20
C ILE A 115 9.89 -26.90 8.49
N GLU A 116 10.14 -27.75 9.47
CA GLU A 116 9.12 -28.57 10.09
C GLU A 116 8.16 -27.61 10.76
N ASN A 117 6.96 -27.52 10.17
CA ASN A 117 5.71 -27.09 10.78
C ASN A 117 5.77 -25.86 11.71
N CYS A 118 5.56 -24.68 11.14
CA CYS A 118 4.67 -23.73 11.76
C CYS A 118 3.53 -23.38 10.78
N GLY A 119 2.30 -23.55 11.26
CA GLY A 119 1.06 -23.61 10.51
C GLY A 119 0.83 -22.51 9.48
N TYR A 120 0.08 -22.92 8.45
CA TYR A 120 -0.49 -22.11 7.37
C TYR A 120 0.51 -21.65 6.31
N SER A 121 0.65 -22.43 5.22
CA SER A 121 0.94 -21.87 3.90
C SER A 121 -0.25 -20.98 3.54
N VAL A 122 -0.27 -19.75 4.06
CA VAL A 122 -1.32 -18.80 3.75
C VAL A 122 -1.20 -18.54 2.26
N ASN A 123 -2.21 -18.93 1.49
CA ASN A 123 -2.25 -18.69 0.06
C ASN A 123 -2.15 -17.16 -0.15
N SER A 124 -0.98 -16.65 -0.57
CA SER A 124 -0.74 -15.22 -0.76
C SER A 124 -1.82 -14.61 -1.67
N PHE A 125 -2.21 -15.36 -2.71
CA PHE A 125 -3.30 -14.99 -3.61
C PHE A 125 -4.67 -14.91 -2.93
N LEU A 126 -4.99 -15.78 -1.96
CA LEU A 126 -6.25 -15.74 -1.24
C LEU A 126 -6.36 -14.47 -0.39
N LEU A 127 -5.27 -14.09 0.28
CA LEU A 127 -5.19 -12.85 1.07
C LEU A 127 -5.37 -11.62 0.18
N ILE A 128 -4.67 -11.57 -0.95
CA ILE A 128 -4.78 -10.47 -1.92
C ILE A 128 -6.19 -10.41 -2.51
N ASN A 129 -6.78 -11.56 -2.85
CA ASN A 129 -8.15 -11.63 -3.37
C ASN A 129 -9.17 -11.13 -2.35
N ALA A 130 -9.06 -11.55 -1.09
CA ALA A 130 -9.93 -11.06 -0.01
C ALA A 130 -9.80 -9.54 0.15
N GLY A 131 -8.57 -9.02 0.16
CA GLY A 131 -8.31 -7.57 0.23
C GLY A 131 -8.96 -6.79 -0.91
N HIS A 132 -8.86 -7.27 -2.15
CA HIS A 132 -9.53 -6.63 -3.29
C HIS A 132 -11.05 -6.61 -3.16
N VAL A 133 -11.66 -7.70 -2.69
CA VAL A 133 -13.12 -7.76 -2.47
C VAL A 133 -13.56 -6.74 -1.43
N PHE A 134 -12.87 -6.66 -0.29
CA PHE A 134 -13.17 -5.67 0.74
C PHE A 134 -12.96 -4.23 0.26
N ASN A 135 -11.92 -3.95 -0.52
CA ASN A 135 -11.70 -2.61 -1.10
C ASN A 135 -12.81 -2.20 -2.08
N VAL A 136 -13.23 -3.10 -2.98
CA VAL A 136 -14.35 -2.83 -3.90
C VAL A 136 -15.65 -2.60 -3.12
N LEU A 137 -15.91 -3.43 -2.09
CA LEU A 137 -17.07 -3.28 -1.23
C LEU A 137 -17.05 -1.95 -0.45
N GLY A 138 -15.89 -1.58 0.11
CA GLY A 138 -15.70 -0.32 0.83
C GLY A 138 -15.97 0.90 -0.05
N MET A 139 -15.47 0.88 -1.30
CA MET A 139 -15.74 1.96 -2.26
C MET A 139 -17.21 2.00 -2.70
N ALA A 140 -17.88 0.85 -2.84
CA ALA A 140 -19.32 0.81 -3.12
C ALA A 140 -20.14 1.38 -1.95
N VAL A 141 -19.79 1.06 -0.70
CA VAL A 141 -20.41 1.65 0.50
C VAL A 141 -20.23 3.17 0.53
N ALA A 142 -19.04 3.66 0.19
CA ALA A 142 -18.77 5.09 0.10
C ALA A 142 -19.65 5.78 -0.98
N GLY A 143 -19.79 5.17 -2.17
CA GLY A 143 -20.69 5.67 -3.22
C GLY A 143 -22.16 5.72 -2.80
N LEU A 144 -22.63 4.71 -2.06
CA LEU A 144 -23.98 4.69 -1.50
C LEU A 144 -24.20 5.81 -0.47
N PHE A 145 -23.24 6.02 0.42
CA PHE A 145 -23.31 7.08 1.42
C PHE A 145 -23.26 8.47 0.81
N GLU A 146 -22.43 8.68 -0.22
CA GLU A 146 -22.39 9.95 -0.92
C GLU A 146 -23.69 10.23 -1.68
N SER A 147 -24.23 9.21 -2.35
CA SER A 147 -25.55 9.32 -3.01
C SER A 147 -26.65 9.69 -2.02
N LYS A 148 -26.61 9.11 -0.81
CA LYS A 148 -27.56 9.43 0.27
C LYS A 148 -27.34 10.83 0.84
N ARG A 149 -26.09 11.28 1.01
CA ARG A 149 -25.75 12.64 1.47
C ARG A 149 -26.30 13.68 0.50
N LEU A 150 -26.06 13.52 -0.80
CA LEU A 150 -26.53 14.44 -1.83
C LEU A 150 -28.06 14.53 -1.85
N LYS A 151 -28.76 13.40 -1.70
CA LYS A 151 -30.24 13.39 -1.61
C LYS A 151 -30.75 14.18 -0.40
N VAL A 152 -30.11 14.04 0.77
CA VAL A 152 -30.45 14.82 1.96
C VAL A 152 -30.16 16.32 1.74
N ALA A 153 -29.03 16.67 1.11
CA ALA A 153 -28.72 18.06 0.78
C ALA A 153 -29.79 18.69 -0.13
N GLN A 154 -30.32 17.94 -1.09
CA GLN A 154 -31.41 18.38 -1.97
C GLN A 154 -32.73 18.58 -1.21
N THR A 155 -33.13 17.63 -0.36
CA THR A 155 -34.39 17.71 0.40
C THR A 155 -34.40 18.87 1.40
N HIS A 156 -33.25 19.21 1.97
CA HIS A 156 -33.13 20.35 2.89
C HIS A 156 -32.82 21.68 2.18
N HIS A 157 -32.86 21.74 0.84
CA HIS A 157 -32.54 22.92 0.02
C HIS A 157 -31.15 23.53 0.28
N LEU A 158 -30.19 22.72 0.76
CA LEU A 158 -28.83 23.14 1.13
C LEU A 158 -27.88 23.22 -0.08
N VAL A 159 -28.34 22.88 -1.28
CA VAL A 159 -27.54 22.82 -2.52
C VAL A 159 -27.05 24.21 -2.95
N ASN A 160 -27.87 25.25 -2.75
CA ASN A 160 -27.56 26.61 -3.17
C ASN A 160 -26.87 27.44 -2.07
N GLN A 161 -26.77 26.92 -0.84
CA GLN A 161 -26.12 27.59 0.28
C GLN A 161 -24.66 27.13 0.39
N THR A 162 -23.73 28.07 0.32
CA THR A 162 -22.29 27.82 0.47
C THR A 162 -21.93 27.69 1.95
N GLY A 163 -21.18 26.65 2.30
CA GLY A 163 -20.69 26.42 3.67
C GLY A 163 -21.66 25.70 4.63
N CYS A 164 -22.87 25.36 4.19
CA CYS A 164 -23.81 24.60 5.03
C CYS A 164 -23.44 23.11 5.09
N VAL A 165 -23.31 22.60 6.32
CA VAL A 165 -23.01 21.19 6.60
C VAL A 165 -24.31 20.38 6.56
N VAL A 166 -24.30 19.26 5.82
CA VAL A 166 -25.44 18.34 5.77
C VAL A 166 -25.61 17.66 7.12
N PRO A 167 -26.79 17.70 7.77
CA PRO A 167 -27.01 17.07 9.06
C PRO A 167 -27.04 15.54 8.90
N MET A 168 -25.85 14.94 8.94
CA MET A 168 -25.68 13.49 8.89
C MET A 168 -24.63 13.02 9.87
N SER A 169 -24.82 11.80 10.36
CA SER A 169 -23.89 11.19 11.31
C SER A 169 -22.54 10.85 10.67
N VAL A 170 -21.46 11.23 11.35
CA VAL A 170 -20.06 10.94 10.99
C VAL A 170 -19.77 9.43 11.02
N PHE A 171 -20.54 8.64 11.79
CA PHE A 171 -20.36 7.18 11.87
C PHE A 171 -20.49 6.45 10.53
N ARG A 172 -21.09 7.07 9.50
CA ARG A 172 -21.11 6.54 8.14
C ARG A 172 -19.72 6.49 7.50
N LEU A 173 -18.88 7.51 7.76
CA LEU A 173 -17.49 7.56 7.32
C LEU A 173 -16.66 6.47 8.02
N VAL A 174 -16.94 6.25 9.30
CA VAL A 174 -16.26 5.20 10.08
C VAL A 174 -16.52 3.82 9.47
N LEU A 175 -17.75 3.55 9.02
CA LEU A 175 -18.07 2.24 8.41
C LEU A 175 -17.29 1.99 7.12
N GLN A 176 -17.28 2.94 6.19
CA GLN A 176 -16.52 2.76 4.93
C GLN A 176 -15.01 2.65 5.19
N LEU A 177 -14.48 3.43 6.14
CA LEU A 177 -13.06 3.41 6.47
C LEU A 177 -12.66 2.11 7.16
N ALA A 178 -13.53 1.56 8.01
CA ALA A 178 -13.31 0.25 8.63
C ALA A 178 -13.26 -0.87 7.59
N VAL A 179 -14.19 -0.90 6.63
CA VAL A 179 -14.22 -1.93 5.57
C VAL A 179 -12.95 -1.87 4.71
N ILE A 180 -12.54 -0.67 4.30
CA ILE A 180 -11.27 -0.48 3.56
C ILE A 180 -10.08 -0.89 4.41
N GLY A 181 -10.05 -0.51 5.70
CA GLY A 181 -8.99 -0.90 6.64
C GLY A 181 -8.86 -2.41 6.82
N PHE A 182 -9.98 -3.14 6.91
CA PHE A 182 -9.98 -4.60 6.90
C PHE A 182 -9.43 -5.16 5.60
N GLY A 183 -9.79 -4.56 4.45
CA GLY A 183 -9.25 -4.94 3.14
C GLY A 183 -7.73 -4.81 3.08
N GLU A 184 -7.19 -3.67 3.49
CA GLU A 184 -5.75 -3.41 3.56
C GLU A 184 -5.01 -4.40 4.48
N ALA A 185 -5.63 -4.80 5.60
CA ALA A 185 -5.06 -5.77 6.53
C ALA A 185 -4.84 -7.17 5.90
N PHE A 186 -5.64 -7.54 4.89
CA PHE A 186 -5.40 -8.75 4.10
C PHE A 186 -4.49 -8.48 2.90
N HIS A 187 -4.68 -7.34 2.24
CA HIS A 187 -3.97 -6.99 1.02
C HIS A 187 -2.47 -6.80 1.24
N TYR A 188 -2.09 -6.06 2.28
CA TYR A 188 -0.70 -5.70 2.54
C TYR A 188 0.19 -6.92 2.88
N PRO A 189 -0.16 -7.79 3.85
CA PRO A 189 0.63 -9.00 4.10
C PRO A 189 0.66 -9.96 2.91
N GLY A 190 -0.44 -10.03 2.14
CA GLY A 190 -0.52 -10.83 0.92
C GLY A 190 0.48 -10.37 -0.14
N GLN A 191 0.51 -9.08 -0.46
CA GLN A 191 1.47 -8.48 -1.41
C GLN A 191 2.91 -8.71 -0.97
N VAL A 192 3.20 -8.40 0.29
CA VAL A 192 4.54 -8.55 0.88
C VAL A 192 5.00 -10.01 0.77
N THR A 193 4.13 -10.96 1.11
CA THR A 193 4.45 -12.40 1.07
C THR A 193 4.69 -12.88 -0.36
N LEU A 194 3.87 -12.45 -1.31
CA LEU A 194 4.06 -12.77 -2.73
C LEU A 194 5.41 -12.26 -3.24
N TYR A 195 5.73 -10.99 -3.02
CA TYR A 195 7.02 -10.45 -3.45
C TYR A 195 8.21 -11.16 -2.79
N TYR A 196 8.10 -11.49 -1.50
CA TYR A 196 9.16 -12.24 -0.81
C TYR A 196 9.37 -13.65 -1.33
N GLN A 197 8.32 -14.32 -1.80
CA GLN A 197 8.40 -15.67 -2.37
C GLN A 197 9.07 -15.64 -3.75
N GLU A 198 8.83 -14.59 -4.54
CA GLU A 198 9.31 -14.49 -5.92
C GLU A 198 10.70 -13.89 -6.05
N PHE A 199 11.12 -13.02 -5.13
CA PHE A 199 12.46 -12.45 -5.22
C PHE A 199 13.54 -13.47 -4.80
N PRO A 200 14.64 -13.58 -5.57
CA PRO A 200 15.79 -14.38 -5.18
C PRO A 200 16.33 -13.87 -3.85
N LYS A 201 16.98 -14.74 -3.06
CA LYS A 201 17.43 -14.42 -1.69
C LYS A 201 18.20 -13.10 -1.58
N SER A 202 18.97 -12.72 -2.61
CA SER A 202 19.74 -11.48 -2.68
C SER A 202 18.93 -10.20 -2.93
N LEU A 203 17.69 -10.31 -3.41
CA LEU A 203 16.79 -9.19 -3.72
C LEU A 203 15.57 -9.13 -2.79
N ARG A 204 15.48 -9.98 -1.77
CA ARG A 204 14.34 -9.97 -0.85
C ARG A 204 14.16 -8.63 -0.15
N SER A 205 15.24 -7.93 0.18
CA SER A 205 15.18 -6.59 0.79
C SER A 205 14.61 -5.51 -0.12
N THR A 206 14.57 -5.71 -1.45
CA THR A 206 13.98 -4.75 -2.38
C THR A 206 12.46 -4.86 -2.48
N ALA A 207 11.85 -5.95 -1.99
CA ALA A 207 10.41 -6.19 -2.03
C ALA A 207 9.61 -5.06 -1.36
N THR A 208 10.06 -4.62 -0.17
CA THR A 208 9.42 -3.53 0.58
C THR A 208 9.63 -2.18 -0.12
N ALA A 209 10.81 -1.92 -0.68
CA ALA A 209 11.08 -0.70 -1.44
C ALA A 209 10.19 -0.59 -2.70
N MET A 210 9.91 -1.72 -3.36
CA MET A 210 8.98 -1.75 -4.49
C MET A 210 7.55 -1.41 -4.09
N ILE A 211 7.07 -1.88 -2.94
CA ILE A 211 5.75 -1.51 -2.42
C ILE A 211 5.66 0.00 -2.18
N SER A 212 6.67 0.59 -1.55
CA SER A 212 6.71 2.05 -1.33
C SER A 212 6.74 2.84 -2.64
N LEU A 213 7.48 2.35 -3.65
CA LEU A 213 7.51 2.97 -4.98
C LEU A 213 6.15 2.92 -5.66
N ILE A 214 5.47 1.77 -5.63
CA ILE A 214 4.11 1.60 -6.17
C ILE A 214 3.16 2.57 -5.49
N MET A 215 3.24 2.70 -4.16
CA MET A 215 2.42 3.64 -3.40
C MET A 215 2.67 5.10 -3.80
N GLY A 216 3.94 5.49 -3.97
CA GLY A 216 4.30 6.84 -4.42
C GLY A 216 3.74 7.15 -5.80
N ILE A 217 3.90 6.23 -6.76
CA ILE A 217 3.31 6.36 -8.10
C ILE A 217 1.78 6.49 -8.02
N ALA A 218 1.14 5.68 -7.17
CA ALA A 218 -0.32 5.72 -7.00
C ALA A 218 -0.80 7.08 -6.47
N TYR A 219 -0.11 7.70 -5.52
CA TYR A 219 -0.45 9.05 -5.03
C TYR A 219 -0.36 10.10 -6.14
N TYR A 220 0.72 10.12 -6.92
CA TYR A 220 0.84 11.06 -8.05
C TYR A 220 -0.24 10.85 -9.11
N VAL A 221 -0.53 9.59 -9.45
CA VAL A 221 -1.61 9.25 -10.40
C VAL A 221 -2.97 9.70 -9.85
N SER A 222 -3.21 9.56 -8.54
CA SER A 222 -4.44 10.01 -7.89
C SER A 222 -4.61 11.54 -7.99
N THR A 223 -3.56 12.31 -7.70
CA THR A 223 -3.59 13.77 -7.85
C THR A 223 -3.85 14.18 -9.30
N ALA A 224 -3.12 13.60 -10.24
CA ALA A 224 -3.31 13.88 -11.67
C ALA A 224 -4.72 13.51 -12.16
N PHE A 225 -5.31 12.43 -11.63
CA PHE A 225 -6.67 12.04 -11.93
C PHE A 225 -7.70 13.05 -11.40
N VAL A 226 -7.55 13.55 -10.17
CA VAL A 226 -8.44 14.58 -9.62
C VAL A 226 -8.34 15.88 -10.42
N ASP A 227 -7.14 16.33 -10.76
CA ASP A 227 -6.92 17.51 -11.61
C ASP A 227 -7.58 17.35 -12.99
N LEU A 228 -7.49 16.15 -13.57
CA LEU A 228 -8.12 15.83 -14.84
C LEU A 228 -9.66 15.85 -14.73
N LEU A 229 -10.21 15.27 -13.67
CA LEU A 229 -11.66 15.29 -13.42
C LEU A 229 -12.18 16.72 -13.26
N GLN A 230 -11.47 17.58 -12.52
CA GLN A 230 -11.84 18.99 -12.37
C GLN A 230 -11.81 19.75 -13.70
N LYS A 231 -10.87 19.41 -14.60
CA LYS A 231 -10.76 20.05 -15.91
C LYS A 231 -11.83 19.60 -16.91
N ILE A 232 -12.18 18.31 -16.91
CA ILE A 232 -13.09 17.73 -17.91
C ILE A 232 -14.54 17.78 -17.45
N THR A 233 -14.79 17.68 -16.15
CA THR A 233 -16.13 17.49 -15.61
C THR A 233 -16.52 18.62 -14.66
N ALA A 234 -17.80 18.98 -14.69
CA ALA A 234 -18.39 19.85 -13.68
C ALA A 234 -18.75 19.10 -12.38
N TRP A 235 -18.21 17.89 -12.18
CA TRP A 235 -18.59 17.03 -11.05
C TRP A 235 -17.96 17.45 -9.72
N LEU A 236 -16.84 18.19 -9.78
CA LEU A 236 -16.07 18.60 -8.61
C LEU A 236 -15.94 20.15 -8.51
N PRO A 237 -17.05 20.89 -8.34
CA PRO A 237 -17.03 22.33 -8.09
C PRO A 237 -16.63 22.66 -6.64
N ASP A 238 -16.27 23.91 -6.38
CA ASP A 238 -15.89 24.40 -5.03
C ASP A 238 -16.95 24.10 -3.95
N ASN A 239 -18.23 24.10 -4.34
CA ASN A 239 -19.33 23.71 -3.45
C ASN A 239 -19.64 22.22 -3.55
N ILE A 240 -19.22 21.45 -2.54
CA ILE A 240 -19.45 20.00 -2.42
C ILE A 240 -20.94 19.60 -2.44
N ASN A 241 -21.86 20.48 -2.04
CA ASN A 241 -23.30 20.20 -2.07
C ASN A 241 -23.90 20.34 -3.48
N LYS A 242 -23.22 21.06 -4.38
CA LYS A 242 -23.60 21.23 -5.78
C LYS A 242 -22.94 20.22 -6.71
N GLY A 243 -21.79 19.68 -6.30
CA GLY A 243 -21.04 18.68 -7.04
C GLY A 243 -21.76 17.35 -7.22
N ARG A 244 -21.36 16.61 -8.26
CA ARG A 244 -21.80 15.23 -8.54
C ARG A 244 -20.74 14.25 -8.06
N LEU A 245 -20.43 14.36 -6.77
CA LEU A 245 -19.43 13.55 -6.10
C LEU A 245 -19.85 12.06 -6.07
N ASP A 246 -21.16 11.77 -6.13
CA ASP A 246 -21.71 10.43 -6.31
C ASP A 246 -21.10 9.71 -7.52
N TYR A 247 -21.00 10.37 -8.67
CA TYR A 247 -20.43 9.77 -9.87
C TYR A 247 -18.94 9.44 -9.70
N VAL A 248 -18.18 10.33 -9.07
CA VAL A 248 -16.76 10.12 -8.80
C VAL A 248 -16.57 8.89 -7.90
N TYR A 249 -17.35 8.77 -6.81
CA TYR A 249 -17.28 7.60 -5.93
C TYR A 249 -17.73 6.32 -6.61
N TRP A 250 -18.75 6.33 -7.47
CA TRP A 250 -19.20 5.15 -8.22
C TRP A 250 -18.22 4.69 -9.30
N MET A 251 -17.35 5.57 -9.81
CA MET A 251 -16.28 5.16 -10.74
C MET A 251 -15.24 4.26 -10.09
N PHE A 252 -14.87 4.50 -8.82
CA PHE A 252 -13.85 3.72 -8.13
C PHE A 252 -14.17 2.22 -7.93
N PRO A 253 -15.37 1.79 -7.49
CA PRO A 253 -15.69 0.37 -7.40
C PRO A 253 -15.77 -0.28 -8.78
N LEU A 254 -16.20 0.44 -9.83
CA LEU A 254 -16.19 -0.08 -11.20
C LEU A 254 -14.75 -0.31 -11.69
N LEU A 255 -13.87 0.68 -11.52
CA LEU A 255 -12.45 0.55 -11.86
C LEU A 255 -11.77 -0.53 -11.02
N GLY A 256 -12.09 -0.61 -9.72
CA GLY A 256 -11.61 -1.63 -8.81
C GLY A 256 -12.04 -3.05 -9.21
N ALA A 257 -13.29 -3.22 -9.65
CA ALA A 257 -13.78 -4.50 -10.16
C ALA A 257 -13.09 -4.92 -11.47
N LEU A 258 -12.86 -3.97 -12.39
CA LEU A 258 -12.09 -4.22 -13.61
C LEU A 258 -10.64 -4.63 -13.30
N ASN A 259 -9.99 -3.89 -12.39
CA ASN A 259 -8.63 -4.21 -11.94
C ASN A 259 -8.57 -5.58 -11.25
N PHE A 260 -9.56 -5.92 -10.43
CA PHE A 260 -9.64 -7.22 -9.79
C PHE A 260 -9.87 -8.35 -10.82
N GLY A 261 -10.73 -8.12 -11.82
CA GLY A 261 -10.91 -9.06 -12.94
C GLY A 261 -9.60 -9.29 -13.71
N TYR A 262 -8.86 -8.22 -14.00
CA TYR A 262 -7.53 -8.31 -14.61
C TYR A 262 -6.55 -9.10 -13.73
N PHE A 263 -6.50 -8.83 -12.42
CA PHE A 263 -5.68 -9.57 -11.47
C PHE A 263 -6.00 -11.06 -11.49
N LEU A 264 -7.28 -11.45 -11.44
CA LEU A 264 -7.69 -12.85 -11.50
C LEU A 264 -7.24 -13.53 -12.80
N ILE A 265 -7.35 -12.85 -13.94
CA ILE A 265 -6.83 -13.35 -15.22
C ILE A 265 -5.32 -13.57 -15.13
N CYS A 266 -4.56 -12.60 -14.60
CA CYS A 266 -3.12 -12.73 -14.41
C CYS A 266 -2.77 -13.92 -13.50
N THR A 267 -3.46 -14.10 -12.37
CA THR A 267 -3.22 -15.25 -11.47
C THR A 267 -3.48 -16.59 -12.14
N LYS A 268 -4.41 -16.67 -13.09
CA LYS A 268 -4.68 -17.90 -13.85
C LYS A 268 -3.54 -18.26 -14.81
N PHE A 269 -2.84 -17.25 -15.33
CA PHE A 269 -1.66 -17.44 -16.18
C PHE A 269 -0.35 -17.57 -15.39
N TYR A 270 -0.40 -17.31 -14.09
CA TYR A 270 0.70 -17.46 -13.16
C TYR A 270 0.89 -18.94 -12.82
N LYS A 271 2.01 -19.53 -13.24
CA LYS A 271 2.39 -20.93 -13.01
C LYS A 271 3.74 -20.99 -12.32
#